data_AF-A0A1H1KFL8-F1
#
_entry.id   AF-A0A1H1KFL8-F1
#
_cell.length_a   1.000
_cell.length_b   1.000
_cell.length_c   1.000
_cell.angle_alpha   90.00
_cell.angle_beta   90.00
_cell.angle_gamma   90.00
#
_symmetry.space_group_name_H-M   'P 1'
#
loop_
_entity.id
_entity.type
_entity.pdbx_description
1 polymer ?
#
loop_
_entity_poly.entity_id
_entity_poly.type
_entity_poly.pdbx_seq_one_letter_code
_entity_poly.pdbx_strand_id
1 'polypeptide(L)'
;MSLTPDLAQPSSGFATDEFACAVARAAIGALYAEVMLDPKPGLVTRSSDGSHRDMSAALFVRSLFALRHYFARIARAGEHGAPFDGLRRLGIEAECAMSRATRGVNTHRGAIFTLGLLAAAAGALHAQGAHPDVNVLCATVSRRYGAAILASHADARPSHGTRVNAVYGIAGAREVAAHGFRVLCEAAFPALEGALANGLSRELAAVQTLFAVMAVLDDTNLFHRGGRAGVEFVKRESRAFLAEGGVLAPNWRQRASSLNAAFMRRNLSPGGAADMLSATLFIRALQSL
;
A
#
# COMPACT_ATOMS: atom_id res chain seq x y z
N MET A 1 32.14 -14.65 -52.70
CA MET A 1 31.34 -13.52 -52.20
C MET A 1 30.13 -14.15 -51.49
N SER A 2 30.32 -14.55 -50.23
CA SER A 2 29.36 -15.38 -49.49
C SER A 2 28.62 -14.51 -48.48
N LEU A 3 27.30 -14.61 -48.55
CA LEU A 3 26.32 -14.00 -47.66
C LEU A 3 26.31 -14.73 -46.31
N THR A 4 26.34 -13.98 -45.21
CA THR A 4 25.55 -14.22 -43.99
C THR A 4 25.76 -13.03 -43.04
N PRO A 5 24.73 -12.23 -42.76
CA PRO A 5 24.74 -11.38 -41.57
C PRO A 5 24.36 -12.24 -40.37
N ASP A 6 25.21 -12.18 -39.35
CA ASP A 6 25.00 -12.76 -38.03
C ASP A 6 23.78 -12.09 -37.37
N LEU A 7 22.65 -12.81 -37.33
CA LEU A 7 21.44 -12.39 -36.64
C LEU A 7 21.65 -12.63 -35.14
N ALA A 8 22.15 -11.61 -34.45
CA ALA A 8 22.10 -11.54 -33.01
C ALA A 8 20.64 -11.75 -32.54
N GLN A 9 20.42 -12.80 -31.76
CA GLN A 9 19.11 -13.14 -31.22
C GLN A 9 18.62 -12.02 -30.27
N PRO A 10 17.33 -11.63 -30.32
CA PRO A 10 16.77 -10.70 -29.36
C PRO A 10 16.69 -11.39 -27.99
N SER A 11 17.43 -10.85 -27.02
CA SER A 11 17.28 -11.20 -25.60
C SER A 11 15.85 -10.93 -25.16
N SER A 12 15.12 -11.99 -24.83
CA SER A 12 13.75 -11.95 -24.31
C SER A 12 13.73 -11.49 -22.85
N GLY A 13 13.91 -10.20 -22.64
CA GLY A 13 13.69 -9.53 -21.36
C GLY A 13 13.27 -8.09 -21.68
N PHE A 14 12.19 -7.61 -21.06
CA PHE A 14 11.76 -6.22 -21.15
C PHE A 14 12.98 -5.29 -21.01
N ALA A 15 13.14 -4.30 -21.89
CA ALA A 15 14.13 -3.26 -21.66
C ALA A 15 13.83 -2.61 -20.31
N THR A 16 14.83 -2.40 -19.45
CA THR A 16 14.72 -1.82 -18.09
C THR A 16 13.76 -0.63 -17.98
N ASP A 17 13.63 0.18 -19.03
CA ASP A 17 12.70 1.31 -19.09
C ASP A 17 11.21 0.88 -19.06
N GLU A 18 10.87 -0.23 -19.72
CA GLU A 18 9.52 -0.76 -19.88
C GLU A 18 9.00 -1.42 -18.60
N PHE A 19 9.81 -2.25 -17.94
CA PHE A 19 9.44 -2.87 -16.66
C PHE A 19 9.18 -1.80 -15.60
N ALA A 20 10.08 -0.82 -15.46
CA ALA A 20 9.90 0.28 -14.52
C ALA A 20 8.61 1.08 -14.79
N CYS A 21 8.26 1.29 -16.06
CA CYS A 21 7.00 1.93 -16.43
C CYS A 21 5.78 1.05 -16.09
N ALA A 22 5.89 -0.27 -16.25
CA ALA A 22 4.84 -1.21 -15.88
C ALA A 22 4.60 -1.23 -14.36
N VAL A 23 5.67 -1.26 -13.55
CA VAL A 23 5.61 -1.10 -12.09
C VAL A 23 4.92 0.22 -11.72
N ALA A 24 5.26 1.33 -12.39
CA ALA A 24 4.63 2.61 -12.13
C ALA A 24 3.13 2.62 -12.44
N ARG A 25 2.72 2.03 -13.58
CA ARG A 25 1.29 1.88 -13.93
C ARG A 25 0.55 1.03 -12.91
N ALA A 26 1.15 -0.08 -12.47
CA ALA A 26 0.57 -0.95 -11.44
C ALA A 26 0.39 -0.20 -10.11
N ALA A 27 1.39 0.56 -9.66
CA ALA A 27 1.31 1.33 -8.43
C ALA A 27 0.25 2.44 -8.49
N ILE A 28 0.23 3.23 -9.57
CA ILE A 28 -0.79 4.29 -9.76
C ILE A 28 -2.19 3.69 -9.89
N GLY A 29 -2.33 2.58 -10.63
CA GLY A 29 -3.60 1.87 -10.75
C GLY A 29 -4.12 1.35 -9.42
N ALA A 30 -3.25 0.78 -8.59
CA ALA A 30 -3.60 0.29 -7.26
C ALA A 30 -4.07 1.41 -6.33
N LEU A 31 -3.34 2.54 -6.29
CA LEU A 31 -3.73 3.70 -5.49
C LEU A 31 -5.03 4.33 -5.99
N TYR A 32 -5.23 4.42 -7.30
CA TYR A 32 -6.50 4.89 -7.86
C TYR A 32 -7.66 3.97 -7.49
N ALA A 33 -7.47 2.66 -7.63
CA ALA A 33 -8.48 1.66 -7.26
C ALA A 33 -8.84 1.74 -5.77
N GLU A 34 -7.86 1.93 -4.89
CA GLU A 34 -8.11 2.16 -3.46
C GLU A 34 -9.02 3.37 -3.27
N VAL A 35 -8.68 4.54 -3.83
CA VAL A 35 -9.44 5.79 -3.59
C VAL A 35 -10.86 5.70 -4.15
N MET A 36 -11.04 5.02 -5.28
CA MET A 36 -12.34 4.85 -5.92
C MET A 36 -13.23 3.80 -5.25
N LEU A 37 -12.68 2.94 -4.40
CA LEU A 37 -13.42 1.89 -3.71
C LEU A 37 -14.47 2.49 -2.75
N ASP A 38 -15.68 1.94 -2.79
CA ASP A 38 -16.81 2.35 -1.96
C ASP A 38 -17.67 1.10 -1.66
N PRO A 39 -17.97 0.75 -0.39
CA PRO A 39 -17.64 1.46 0.84
C PRO A 39 -16.24 1.15 1.39
N LYS A 40 -15.64 2.16 2.04
CA LYS A 40 -14.44 2.03 2.90
C LYS A 40 -14.65 2.77 4.23
N PRO A 41 -15.10 2.09 5.30
CA PRO A 41 -15.46 2.77 6.55
C PRO A 41 -14.38 3.71 7.11
N GLY A 42 -14.74 4.98 7.30
CA GLY A 42 -13.87 6.02 7.88
C GLY A 42 -12.74 6.52 6.98
N LEU A 43 -12.62 6.00 5.75
CA LEU A 43 -11.63 6.43 4.75
C LEU A 43 -12.28 7.35 3.71
N VAL A 44 -11.44 8.08 2.98
CA VAL A 44 -11.86 8.84 1.81
C VAL A 44 -12.28 7.83 0.73
N THR A 45 -13.47 7.99 0.17
CA THR A 45 -13.96 7.27 -1.01
C THR A 45 -14.20 8.27 -2.15
N ARG A 46 -14.62 7.79 -3.31
CA ARG A 46 -15.08 8.65 -4.42
C ARG A 46 -16.18 9.63 -4.00
N SER A 47 -17.03 9.25 -3.05
CA SER A 47 -18.27 9.93 -2.68
C SER A 47 -18.22 10.59 -1.29
N SER A 48 -17.17 10.37 -0.51
CA SER A 48 -17.08 10.79 0.89
C SER A 48 -15.65 11.11 1.31
N ASP A 49 -15.49 12.14 2.14
CA ASP A 49 -14.20 12.47 2.77
C ASP A 49 -13.90 11.58 3.99
N GLY A 50 -14.82 10.66 4.31
CA GLY A 50 -14.70 9.76 5.45
C GLY A 50 -14.60 10.52 6.77
N SER A 51 -13.68 10.11 7.64
CA SER A 51 -13.49 10.80 8.93
C SER A 51 -12.66 12.09 8.80
N HIS A 52 -12.20 12.47 7.61
CA HIS A 52 -11.32 13.63 7.44
C HIS A 52 -12.10 14.92 7.19
N ARG A 53 -11.45 16.06 7.43
CA ARG A 53 -11.99 17.41 7.14
C ARG A 53 -11.14 18.19 6.15
N ASP A 54 -9.96 17.68 5.87
CA ASP A 54 -8.88 18.29 5.09
C ASP A 54 -8.55 17.49 3.83
N MET A 55 -9.22 16.36 3.59
CA MET A 55 -8.93 15.43 2.51
C MET A 55 -10.18 15.14 1.68
N SER A 56 -10.02 14.97 0.38
CA SER A 56 -11.08 14.56 -0.54
C SER A 56 -10.53 13.73 -1.70
N ALA A 57 -11.39 12.99 -2.41
CA ALA A 57 -11.00 12.19 -3.57
C ALA A 57 -10.23 13.02 -4.62
N ALA A 58 -10.62 14.29 -4.82
CA ALA A 58 -9.94 15.18 -5.75
C ALA A 58 -8.47 15.46 -5.35
N LEU A 59 -8.19 15.60 -4.05
CA LEU A 59 -6.81 15.76 -3.56
C LEU A 59 -5.99 14.47 -3.74
N PHE A 60 -6.61 13.31 -3.53
CA PHE A 60 -5.98 12.02 -3.80
C PHE A 60 -5.63 11.87 -5.29
N VAL A 61 -6.55 12.22 -6.21
CA VAL A 61 -6.27 12.21 -7.65
C VAL A 61 -5.15 13.17 -8.03
N ARG A 62 -5.12 14.39 -7.48
CA ARG A 62 -3.99 15.34 -7.67
C ARG A 62 -2.67 14.75 -7.17
N SER A 63 -2.68 14.05 -6.06
CA SER A 63 -1.52 13.35 -5.52
C SER A 63 -1.02 12.25 -6.48
N LEU A 64 -1.91 11.49 -7.12
CA LEU A 64 -1.51 10.47 -8.11
C LEU A 64 -0.75 11.09 -9.28
N PHE A 65 -1.22 12.22 -9.80
CA PHE A 65 -0.51 12.94 -10.86
C PHE A 65 0.89 13.37 -10.43
N ALA A 66 1.07 13.80 -9.17
CA ALA A 66 2.39 14.17 -8.65
C ALA A 66 3.33 12.96 -8.49
N LEU A 67 2.78 11.77 -8.27
CA LEU A 67 3.54 10.53 -8.00
C LEU A 67 3.83 9.69 -9.24
N ARG A 68 3.25 10.02 -10.41
CA ARG A 68 3.31 9.19 -11.64
C ARG A 68 4.71 8.76 -12.08
N HIS A 69 5.75 9.56 -11.80
CA HIS A 69 7.14 9.23 -12.16
C HIS A 69 7.94 8.59 -11.02
N TYR A 70 7.49 8.74 -9.78
CA TYR A 70 8.21 8.26 -8.60
C TYR A 70 8.37 6.74 -8.63
N PHE A 71 7.30 6.00 -8.91
CA PHE A 71 7.32 4.54 -8.87
C PHE A 71 8.24 3.92 -9.93
N ALA A 72 8.37 4.53 -11.11
CA ALA A 72 9.35 4.09 -12.11
C ALA A 72 10.79 4.37 -11.64
N ARG A 73 11.05 5.56 -11.07
CA ARG A 73 12.37 5.94 -10.57
C ARG A 73 12.84 5.01 -9.44
N ILE A 74 11.96 4.71 -8.49
CA ILE A 74 12.31 3.86 -7.34
C ILE A 74 12.43 2.39 -7.73
N ALA A 75 11.65 1.90 -8.70
CA ALA A 75 11.84 0.57 -9.29
C ALA A 75 13.23 0.43 -9.94
N ARG A 76 13.64 1.39 -10.78
CA ARG A 76 14.99 1.42 -11.39
C ARG A 76 16.09 1.51 -10.36
N ALA A 77 15.88 2.28 -9.29
CA ALA A 77 16.85 2.33 -8.20
C ALA A 77 17.01 0.95 -7.53
N GLY A 78 15.91 0.22 -7.33
CA GLY A 78 15.93 -1.15 -6.84
C GLY A 78 16.65 -2.12 -7.77
N GLU A 79 16.39 -2.02 -9.07
CA GLU A 79 17.04 -2.82 -10.13
C GLU A 79 18.56 -2.60 -10.17
N HIS A 80 19.02 -1.34 -10.08
CA HIS A 80 20.44 -1.00 -9.97
C HIS A 80 21.04 -1.26 -8.58
N GLY A 81 20.30 -1.90 -7.67
CA GLY A 81 20.79 -2.28 -6.37
C GLY A 81 21.05 -1.12 -5.41
N ALA A 82 20.36 0.01 -5.58
CA ALA A 82 20.53 1.18 -4.72
C ALA A 82 20.33 0.83 -3.22
N PRO A 83 21.16 1.39 -2.32
CA PRO A 83 20.98 1.23 -0.88
C PRO A 83 19.73 1.98 -0.39
N PHE A 84 19.27 1.66 0.82
CA PHE A 84 18.07 2.26 1.41
C PHE A 84 18.11 3.79 1.41
N ASP A 85 19.26 4.42 1.66
CA ASP A 85 19.36 5.89 1.63
C ASP A 85 19.05 6.50 0.26
N GLY A 86 19.37 5.79 -0.82
CA GLY A 86 18.98 6.18 -2.18
C GLY A 86 17.46 6.15 -2.36
N LEU A 87 16.82 5.08 -1.89
CA LEU A 87 15.36 4.95 -1.92
C LEU A 87 14.68 5.99 -1.03
N ARG A 88 15.24 6.26 0.15
CA ARG A 88 14.76 7.27 1.10
C ARG A 88 14.77 8.67 0.48
N ARG A 89 15.81 9.05 -0.26
CA ARG A 89 15.85 10.33 -0.98
C ARG A 89 14.72 10.44 -2.01
N LEU A 90 14.50 9.39 -2.82
CA LEU A 90 13.40 9.34 -3.78
C LEU A 90 12.03 9.44 -3.09
N GLY A 91 11.85 8.75 -1.96
CA GLY A 91 10.64 8.81 -1.15
C GLY A 91 10.37 10.22 -0.61
N ILE A 92 11.39 10.90 -0.07
CA ILE A 92 11.28 12.27 0.43
C ILE A 92 10.92 13.25 -0.70
N GLU A 93 11.53 13.10 -1.89
CA GLU A 93 11.17 13.90 -3.07
C GLU A 93 9.71 13.70 -3.46
N ALA A 94 9.22 12.45 -3.43
CA ALA A 94 7.83 12.11 -3.72
C ALA A 94 6.86 12.68 -2.67
N GLU A 95 7.19 12.58 -1.39
CA GLU A 95 6.42 13.20 -0.29
C GLU A 95 6.33 14.72 -0.49
N CYS A 96 7.44 15.38 -0.82
CA CYS A 96 7.46 16.82 -1.11
C CYS A 96 6.62 17.18 -2.35
N ALA A 97 6.70 16.39 -3.43
CA ALA A 97 5.92 16.62 -4.64
C ALA A 97 4.42 16.46 -4.39
N MET A 98 4.03 15.40 -3.69
CA MET A 98 2.66 15.19 -3.22
C MET A 98 2.19 16.36 -2.35
N SER A 99 2.95 16.70 -1.30
CA SER A 99 2.60 17.77 -0.36
C SER A 99 2.40 19.10 -1.07
N ARG A 100 3.24 19.46 -2.05
CA ARG A 100 3.01 20.67 -2.87
C ARG A 100 1.72 20.57 -3.69
N ALA A 101 1.51 19.43 -4.35
CA ALA A 101 0.33 19.20 -5.17
C ALA A 101 -0.98 19.16 -4.36
N THR A 102 -0.93 18.86 -3.06
CA THR A 102 -2.08 18.76 -2.16
C THR A 102 -2.17 19.90 -1.14
N ARG A 103 -1.35 20.95 -1.27
CA ARG A 103 -1.32 22.11 -0.35
C ARG A 103 -1.04 21.72 1.12
N GLY A 104 -0.17 20.74 1.33
CA GLY A 104 0.24 20.27 2.65
C GLY A 104 -0.59 19.11 3.20
N VAL A 105 -1.65 18.69 2.50
CA VAL A 105 -2.51 17.59 2.93
C VAL A 105 -1.82 16.24 2.75
N ASN A 106 -1.84 15.44 3.81
CA ASN A 106 -1.16 14.16 3.91
C ASN A 106 -1.95 13.00 3.25
N THR A 107 -1.99 12.94 1.91
CA THR A 107 -2.74 11.91 1.15
C THR A 107 -2.06 10.53 1.17
N HIS A 108 -1.06 10.33 0.34
CA HIS A 108 -0.44 9.03 0.07
C HIS A 108 0.91 8.83 0.77
N ARG A 109 1.19 9.52 1.89
CA ARG A 109 2.53 9.44 2.51
C ARG A 109 2.91 8.02 2.94
N GLY A 110 1.99 7.29 3.56
CA GLY A 110 2.21 5.89 3.95
C GLY A 110 2.35 4.97 2.73
N ALA A 111 1.50 5.15 1.72
CA ALA A 111 1.60 4.48 0.43
C ALA A 111 2.91 4.75 -0.32
N ILE A 112 3.45 5.98 -0.32
CA ILE A 112 4.75 6.32 -0.94
C ILE A 112 5.85 5.46 -0.34
N PHE A 113 5.85 5.29 0.98
CA PHE A 113 6.82 4.46 1.69
C PHE A 113 6.60 2.97 1.38
N THR A 114 5.38 2.47 1.55
CA THR A 114 5.04 1.05 1.42
C THR A 114 5.20 0.56 -0.03
N LEU A 115 4.48 1.18 -0.98
CA LEU A 115 4.57 0.79 -2.39
C LEU A 115 5.93 1.14 -2.97
N GLY A 116 6.60 2.19 -2.48
CA GLY A 116 7.96 2.55 -2.90
C GLY A 116 8.97 1.45 -2.60
N LEU A 117 8.96 0.91 -1.38
CA LEU A 117 9.84 -0.21 -1.00
C LEU A 117 9.50 -1.49 -1.77
N LEU A 118 8.22 -1.79 -1.97
CA LEU A 118 7.79 -2.94 -2.77
C LEU A 118 8.17 -2.78 -4.25
N ALA A 119 8.09 -1.57 -4.81
CA ALA A 119 8.53 -1.27 -6.17
C ALA A 119 10.05 -1.41 -6.32
N ALA A 120 10.83 -0.96 -5.34
CA ALA A 120 12.27 -1.20 -5.32
C ALA A 120 12.60 -2.70 -5.23
N ALA A 121 11.88 -3.45 -4.39
CA ALA A 121 12.02 -4.90 -4.32
C ALA A 121 11.67 -5.58 -5.65
N ALA A 122 10.61 -5.14 -6.33
CA ALA A 122 10.24 -5.64 -7.65
C ALA A 122 11.35 -5.39 -8.70
N GLY A 123 11.95 -4.19 -8.72
CA GLY A 123 13.11 -3.89 -9.55
C GLY A 123 14.31 -4.80 -9.25
N ALA A 124 14.60 -5.02 -7.97
CA ALA A 124 15.69 -5.90 -7.56
C ALA A 124 15.47 -7.37 -7.97
N LEU A 125 14.22 -7.84 -7.97
CA LEU A 125 13.86 -9.18 -8.45
C LEU A 125 13.92 -9.28 -9.97
N HIS A 126 13.49 -8.23 -10.68
CA HIS A 126 13.58 -8.16 -12.14
C HIS A 126 15.03 -8.29 -12.63
N ALA A 127 15.98 -7.58 -11.99
CA ALA A 127 17.41 -7.72 -12.27
C ALA A 127 17.95 -9.15 -12.08
N GLN A 128 17.26 -9.98 -11.31
CA GLN A 128 17.62 -11.38 -11.04
C GLN A 128 16.82 -12.36 -11.91
N GLY A 129 15.97 -11.88 -12.83
CA GLY A 129 15.06 -12.73 -13.60
C GLY A 129 13.99 -13.43 -12.77
N ALA A 130 13.69 -12.94 -11.57
CA ALA A 130 12.75 -13.55 -10.64
C ALA A 130 11.35 -12.94 -10.74
N HIS A 131 10.32 -13.78 -10.62
CA HIS A 131 8.93 -13.33 -10.62
C HIS A 131 8.51 -12.74 -9.26
N PRO A 132 7.72 -11.64 -9.25
CA PRO A 132 7.25 -11.02 -8.03
C PRO A 132 6.10 -11.81 -7.38
N ASP A 133 6.40 -12.57 -6.32
CA ASP A 133 5.40 -13.12 -5.40
C ASP A 133 5.30 -12.27 -4.12
N VAL A 134 4.15 -12.30 -3.43
CA VAL A 134 3.94 -11.54 -2.18
C VAL A 134 5.00 -11.85 -1.13
N ASN A 135 5.33 -13.13 -0.90
CA ASN A 135 6.32 -13.53 0.09
C ASN A 135 7.73 -13.15 -0.36
N VAL A 136 8.02 -13.32 -1.65
CA VAL A 136 9.33 -12.98 -2.23
C VAL A 136 9.60 -11.48 -2.17
N LEU A 137 8.61 -10.65 -2.50
CA LEU A 137 8.70 -9.19 -2.39
C LEU A 137 8.91 -8.74 -0.95
N CYS A 138 8.08 -9.24 -0.03
CA CYS A 138 8.15 -8.92 1.38
C CYS A 138 9.49 -9.33 2.01
N ALA A 139 9.96 -10.55 1.72
CA ALA A 139 11.27 -11.02 2.14
C ALA A 139 12.41 -10.20 1.52
N THR A 140 12.27 -9.77 0.27
CA THR A 140 13.26 -8.93 -0.41
C THR A 140 13.38 -7.56 0.25
N VAL A 141 12.26 -6.93 0.64
CA VAL A 141 12.28 -5.67 1.40
C VAL A 141 13.00 -5.86 2.73
N SER A 142 12.61 -6.86 3.51
CA SER A 142 13.22 -7.13 4.83
C SER A 142 14.72 -7.39 4.72
N ARG A 143 15.13 -8.29 3.80
CA ARG A 143 16.53 -8.67 3.61
C ARG A 143 17.41 -7.53 3.10
N ARG A 144 16.93 -6.76 2.11
CA ARG A 144 17.76 -5.72 1.46
C ARG A 144 17.79 -4.40 2.24
N TYR A 145 16.70 -4.05 2.91
CA TYR A 145 16.52 -2.70 3.45
C TYR A 145 16.22 -2.68 4.95
N GLY A 146 15.83 -3.81 5.57
CA GLY A 146 15.32 -3.84 6.95
C GLY A 146 16.28 -3.27 7.99
N ALA A 147 17.55 -3.69 7.97
CA ALA A 147 18.56 -3.18 8.90
C ALA A 147 18.75 -1.65 8.76
N ALA A 148 18.85 -1.15 7.52
CA ALA A 148 19.02 0.27 7.25
C ALA A 148 17.76 1.10 7.59
N ILE A 149 16.56 0.54 7.36
CA ILE A 149 15.28 1.14 7.77
C ILE A 149 15.27 1.39 9.28
N LEU A 150 15.64 0.37 10.07
CA LEU A 150 15.69 0.46 11.52
C LEU A 150 16.77 1.42 12.01
N ALA A 151 17.95 1.42 11.38
CA ALA A 151 19.04 2.34 11.72
C ALA A 151 18.68 3.82 11.45
N SER A 152 17.85 4.11 10.45
CA SER A 152 17.45 5.47 10.07
C SER A 152 16.51 6.18 11.06
N HIS A 153 16.16 5.54 12.19
CA HIS A 153 15.24 6.09 13.20
C HIS A 153 15.74 7.39 13.86
N ALA A 154 17.05 7.58 13.97
CA ALA A 154 17.64 8.72 14.68
C ALA A 154 17.35 10.08 13.99
N ASP A 155 17.21 10.11 12.67
CA ASP A 155 17.15 11.35 11.87
C ASP A 155 15.73 11.72 11.39
N ALA A 156 14.69 11.11 11.97
CA ALA A 156 13.33 11.23 11.49
C ALA A 156 12.56 12.41 12.11
N ARG A 157 11.92 13.23 11.27
CA ARG A 157 10.91 14.19 11.72
C ARG A 157 9.77 13.46 12.46
N PRO A 158 9.19 14.08 13.51
CA PRO A 158 8.03 13.51 14.20
C PRO A 158 6.90 13.17 13.22
N SER A 159 6.33 11.98 13.35
CA SER A 159 5.13 11.54 12.64
C SER A 159 4.09 11.02 13.63
N HIS A 160 2.84 10.82 13.16
CA HIS A 160 1.83 10.15 13.97
C HIS A 160 2.33 8.78 14.45
N GLY A 161 3.03 8.03 13.59
CA GLY A 161 3.61 6.73 13.92
C GLY A 161 4.67 6.80 15.02
N THR A 162 5.61 7.76 14.97
CA THR A 162 6.63 7.88 16.03
C THR A 162 6.03 8.27 17.37
N ARG A 163 4.99 9.13 17.37
CA ARG A 163 4.27 9.50 18.60
C ARG A 163 3.49 8.31 19.16
N VAL A 164 2.83 7.53 18.31
CA VAL A 164 2.09 6.34 18.70
C VAL A 164 3.03 5.27 19.26
N ASN A 165 4.18 5.05 18.64
CA ASN A 165 5.19 4.12 19.15
C ASN A 165 5.66 4.53 20.55
N ALA A 166 5.98 5.81 20.77
CA ALA A 166 6.42 6.31 22.07
C ALA A 166 5.36 6.14 23.18
N VAL A 167 4.07 6.26 22.84
CA VAL A 167 2.97 6.19 23.82
C VAL A 167 2.48 4.75 24.04
N TYR A 168 2.42 3.93 23.00
CA TYR A 168 1.74 2.63 23.01
C TYR A 168 2.67 1.43 22.74
N GLY A 169 3.94 1.65 22.41
CA GLY A 169 4.88 0.58 22.07
C GLY A 169 4.56 -0.17 20.77
N ILE A 170 3.70 0.41 19.91
CA ILE A 170 3.26 -0.22 18.67
C ILE A 170 4.28 0.03 17.55
N ALA A 171 4.56 -1.03 16.79
CA ALA A 171 5.40 -0.97 15.60
C ALA A 171 4.86 0.05 14.59
N GLY A 172 5.70 0.97 14.14
CA GLY A 172 5.38 1.91 13.08
C GLY A 172 5.55 1.28 11.68
N ALA A 173 5.30 2.08 10.65
CA ALA A 173 5.46 1.65 9.26
C ALA A 173 6.88 1.15 8.95
N ARG A 174 7.90 1.69 9.63
CA ARG A 174 9.31 1.29 9.46
C ARG A 174 9.56 -0.10 9.98
N GLU A 175 9.14 -0.39 11.20
CA GLU A 175 9.26 -1.70 11.82
C GLU A 175 8.46 -2.73 11.02
N VAL A 176 7.24 -2.38 10.60
CA VAL A 176 6.44 -3.24 9.71
C VAL A 176 7.17 -3.57 8.42
N ALA A 177 7.78 -2.58 7.75
CA ALA A 177 8.54 -2.80 6.52
C ALA A 177 9.83 -3.61 6.75
N ALA A 178 10.57 -3.32 7.83
CA ALA A 178 11.80 -4.01 8.16
C ALA A 178 11.60 -5.50 8.44
N HIS A 179 10.44 -5.86 9.00
CA HIS A 179 10.02 -7.24 9.21
C HIS A 179 9.21 -7.82 8.04
N GLY A 180 9.25 -7.17 6.86
CA GLY A 180 8.69 -7.72 5.63
C GLY A 180 7.17 -7.74 5.58
N PHE A 181 6.48 -6.71 6.09
CA PHE A 181 5.05 -6.50 5.91
C PHE A 181 4.18 -7.74 6.16
N ARG A 182 4.37 -8.44 7.30
CA ARG A 182 3.67 -9.70 7.62
C ARG A 182 2.17 -9.70 7.33
N VAL A 183 1.48 -8.58 7.60
CA VAL A 183 0.04 -8.43 7.31
C VAL A 183 -0.32 -8.62 5.83
N LEU A 184 0.57 -8.28 4.89
CA LEU A 184 0.36 -8.53 3.47
C LEU A 184 0.36 -10.03 3.18
N CYS A 185 1.35 -10.76 3.70
CA CYS A 185 1.49 -12.20 3.52
C CYS A 185 0.41 -13.01 4.24
N GLU A 186 0.10 -12.64 5.49
CA GLU A 186 -0.71 -13.46 6.40
C GLU A 186 -2.21 -13.14 6.33
N ALA A 187 -2.60 -11.95 5.89
CA ALA A 187 -4.00 -11.51 5.92
C ALA A 187 -4.48 -10.88 4.61
N ALA A 188 -3.80 -9.85 4.12
CA ALA A 188 -4.31 -9.04 3.02
C ALA A 188 -4.33 -9.81 1.68
N PHE A 189 -3.20 -10.41 1.30
CA PHE A 189 -3.08 -11.14 0.04
C PHE A 189 -3.91 -12.43 0.02
N PRO A 190 -3.92 -13.27 1.08
CA PRO A 190 -4.82 -14.42 1.15
C PRO A 190 -6.31 -14.04 1.08
N ALA A 191 -6.72 -12.93 1.71
CA ALA A 191 -8.11 -12.47 1.64
C ALA A 191 -8.51 -12.04 0.22
N LEU A 192 -7.62 -11.34 -0.50
CA LEU A 192 -7.87 -10.93 -1.87
C LEU A 192 -7.97 -12.14 -2.81
N GLU A 193 -6.96 -13.01 -2.81
CA GLU A 193 -6.94 -14.18 -3.70
C GLU A 193 -8.09 -15.15 -3.36
N GLY A 194 -8.37 -15.36 -2.08
CA GLY A 194 -9.51 -16.17 -1.65
C GLY A 194 -10.85 -15.61 -2.15
N ALA A 195 -11.06 -14.29 -2.05
CA ALA A 195 -12.27 -13.65 -2.56
C ALA A 195 -12.40 -13.81 -4.09
N LEU A 196 -11.31 -13.55 -4.84
CA LEU A 196 -11.29 -13.69 -6.30
C LEU A 196 -11.50 -15.14 -6.74
N ALA A 197 -10.89 -16.12 -6.06
CA ALA A 197 -11.06 -17.54 -6.34
C ALA A 197 -12.51 -18.01 -6.11
N ASN A 198 -13.23 -17.37 -5.19
CA ASN A 198 -14.67 -17.60 -4.98
C ASN A 198 -15.57 -16.84 -5.98
N GLY A 199 -15.00 -16.29 -7.06
CA GLY A 199 -15.74 -15.63 -8.13
C GLY A 199 -16.23 -14.22 -7.79
N LEU A 200 -15.75 -13.62 -6.69
CA LEU A 200 -16.10 -12.24 -6.36
C LEU A 200 -15.49 -11.26 -7.35
N SER A 201 -16.22 -10.18 -7.62
CA SER A 201 -15.68 -9.07 -8.40
C SER A 201 -14.49 -8.43 -7.69
N ARG A 202 -13.63 -7.74 -8.45
CA ARG A 202 -12.46 -7.04 -7.91
C ARG A 202 -12.83 -6.04 -6.80
N GLU A 203 -13.97 -5.37 -6.95
CA GLU A 203 -14.49 -4.42 -5.96
C GLU A 203 -14.84 -5.14 -4.65
N LEU A 204 -15.62 -6.23 -4.72
CA LEU A 204 -16.00 -7.01 -3.54
C LEU A 204 -14.78 -7.63 -2.86
N ALA A 205 -13.83 -8.16 -3.63
CA ALA A 205 -12.59 -8.70 -3.13
C ALA A 205 -11.75 -7.62 -2.41
N ALA A 206 -11.70 -6.39 -2.93
CA ALA A 206 -11.00 -5.28 -2.29
C ALA A 206 -11.67 -4.84 -0.98
N VAL A 207 -13.02 -4.77 -0.93
CA VAL A 207 -13.76 -4.49 0.31
C VAL A 207 -13.50 -5.59 1.34
N GLN A 208 -13.63 -6.85 0.95
CA GLN A 208 -13.37 -8.01 1.82
C GLN A 208 -11.95 -7.95 2.40
N THR A 209 -10.97 -7.65 1.54
CA THR A 209 -9.56 -7.51 1.92
C THR A 209 -9.35 -6.38 2.91
N LEU A 210 -9.97 -5.22 2.69
CA LEU A 210 -9.88 -4.08 3.62
C LEU A 210 -10.35 -4.47 5.02
N PHE A 211 -11.49 -5.17 5.12
CA PHE A 211 -12.00 -5.67 6.40
C PHE A 211 -11.07 -6.71 7.03
N ALA A 212 -10.50 -7.63 6.25
CA ALA A 212 -9.52 -8.60 6.73
C ALA A 212 -8.28 -7.92 7.33
N VAL A 213 -7.77 -6.86 6.68
CA VAL A 213 -6.65 -6.08 7.20
C VAL A 213 -7.04 -5.34 8.48
N MET A 214 -8.17 -4.63 8.49
CA MET A 214 -8.66 -3.89 9.67
C MET A 214 -8.89 -4.80 10.89
N ALA A 215 -9.22 -6.07 10.68
CA ALA A 215 -9.43 -7.04 11.75
C ALA A 215 -8.15 -7.37 12.54
N VAL A 216 -6.96 -7.20 11.94
CA VAL A 216 -5.68 -7.66 12.51
C VAL A 216 -4.64 -6.55 12.68
N LEU A 217 -4.65 -5.54 11.81
CA LEU A 217 -3.60 -4.52 11.78
C LEU A 217 -3.65 -3.58 12.99
N ASP A 218 -2.50 -3.39 13.64
CA ASP A 218 -2.27 -2.32 14.61
C ASP A 218 -2.04 -0.99 13.89
N ASP A 219 -3.13 -0.40 13.40
CA ASP A 219 -3.09 0.81 12.58
C ASP A 219 -2.72 2.04 13.40
N THR A 220 -1.51 2.57 13.17
CA THR A 220 -1.01 3.78 13.87
C THR A 220 -1.90 5.01 13.66
N ASN A 221 -2.63 5.12 12.54
CA ASN A 221 -3.56 6.23 12.32
C ASN A 221 -4.79 6.12 13.23
N LEU A 222 -5.26 4.90 13.49
CA LEU A 222 -6.33 4.65 14.47
C LEU A 222 -5.86 4.94 15.89
N PHE A 223 -4.65 4.50 16.26
CA PHE A 223 -4.07 4.83 17.58
C PHE A 223 -3.95 6.34 17.79
N HIS A 224 -3.52 7.07 16.77
CA HIS A 224 -3.40 8.52 16.84
C HIS A 224 -4.75 9.23 17.05
N ARG A 225 -5.81 8.74 16.40
CA ARG A 225 -7.12 9.41 16.38
C ARG A 225 -8.07 8.97 17.49
N GLY A 226 -8.03 7.69 17.88
CA GLY A 226 -8.97 7.09 18.84
C GLY A 226 -8.30 6.27 19.94
N GLY A 227 -6.97 6.24 20.00
CA GLY A 227 -6.23 5.45 20.99
C GLY A 227 -6.52 3.95 20.89
N ARG A 228 -6.19 3.22 21.95
CA ARG A 228 -6.38 1.76 22.03
C ARG A 228 -7.86 1.38 21.87
N ALA A 229 -8.77 2.14 22.47
CA ALA A 229 -10.21 1.90 22.36
C ALA A 229 -10.71 2.00 20.92
N GLY A 230 -10.21 2.97 20.14
CA GLY A 230 -10.54 3.11 18.72
C GLY A 230 -10.06 1.94 17.87
N VAL A 231 -8.84 1.47 18.10
CA VAL A 231 -8.27 0.31 17.39
C VAL A 231 -9.05 -0.96 17.70
N GLU A 232 -9.30 -1.24 18.98
CA GLU A 232 -10.08 -2.42 19.39
C GLU A 232 -11.52 -2.37 18.87
N PHE A 233 -12.12 -1.18 18.81
CA PHE A 233 -13.42 -0.98 18.18
C PHE A 233 -13.38 -1.40 16.70
N VAL A 234 -12.43 -0.88 15.91
CA VAL A 234 -12.31 -1.24 14.49
C VAL A 234 -12.04 -2.73 14.32
N LYS A 235 -11.08 -3.30 15.04
CA LYS A 235 -10.74 -4.73 14.95
C LYS A 235 -11.94 -5.61 15.26
N ARG A 236 -12.69 -5.30 16.32
CA ARG A 236 -13.89 -6.07 16.70
C ARG A 236 -14.98 -5.98 15.64
N GLU A 237 -15.31 -4.76 15.19
CA GLU A 237 -16.36 -4.57 14.18
C GLU A 237 -15.98 -5.21 12.83
N SER A 238 -14.71 -5.16 12.44
CA SER A 238 -14.24 -5.81 11.22
C SER A 238 -14.27 -7.33 11.33
N ARG A 239 -13.89 -7.91 12.48
CA ARG A 239 -14.06 -9.35 12.72
C ARG A 239 -15.53 -9.77 12.69
N ALA A 240 -16.42 -8.99 13.29
CA ALA A 240 -17.85 -9.26 13.25
C ALA A 240 -18.40 -9.22 11.81
N PHE A 241 -18.05 -8.20 11.03
CA PHE A 241 -18.42 -8.11 9.61
C PHE A 241 -18.00 -9.36 8.83
N LEU A 242 -16.76 -9.82 9.01
CA LEU A 242 -16.25 -11.02 8.33
C LEU A 242 -16.96 -12.29 8.81
N ALA A 243 -17.19 -12.43 10.12
CA ALA A 243 -17.88 -13.58 10.71
C ALA A 243 -19.36 -13.68 10.29
N GLU A 244 -20.01 -12.54 10.00
CA GLU A 244 -21.37 -12.46 9.47
C GLU A 244 -21.46 -12.80 7.96
N GLY A 245 -20.35 -13.21 7.33
CA GLY A 245 -20.26 -13.55 5.91
C GLY A 245 -19.59 -12.48 5.04
N GLY A 246 -19.14 -11.37 5.63
CA GLY A 246 -18.44 -10.30 4.92
C GLY A 246 -19.24 -9.77 3.74
N VAL A 247 -18.58 -9.61 2.59
CA VAL A 247 -19.22 -9.14 1.35
C VAL A 247 -20.20 -10.15 0.72
N LEU A 248 -20.25 -11.39 1.22
CA LEU A 248 -21.21 -12.41 0.78
C LEU A 248 -22.55 -12.32 1.54
N ALA A 249 -22.60 -11.60 2.67
CA ALA A 249 -23.81 -11.44 3.45
C ALA A 249 -24.86 -10.61 2.68
N PRO A 250 -26.16 -10.98 2.65
CA PRO A 250 -27.17 -10.25 1.87
C PRO A 250 -27.27 -8.74 2.19
N ASN A 251 -27.01 -8.36 3.44
CA ASN A 251 -27.09 -6.99 3.94
C ASN A 251 -25.71 -6.31 4.10
N TRP A 252 -24.64 -6.86 3.49
CA TRP A 252 -23.27 -6.40 3.72
C TRP A 252 -23.07 -4.90 3.46
N ARG A 253 -23.72 -4.34 2.42
CA ARG A 253 -23.62 -2.90 2.10
C ARG A 253 -24.19 -2.04 3.20
N GLN A 254 -25.35 -2.40 3.74
CA GLN A 254 -25.97 -1.69 4.86
C GLN A 254 -25.10 -1.78 6.11
N ARG A 255 -24.51 -2.96 6.38
CA ARG A 255 -23.57 -3.15 7.48
C ARG A 255 -22.33 -2.28 7.32
N ALA A 256 -21.70 -2.28 6.14
CA ALA A 256 -20.53 -1.46 5.84
C ALA A 256 -20.84 0.05 5.93
N SER A 257 -21.99 0.51 5.44
CA SER A 257 -22.43 1.91 5.60
C SER A 257 -22.68 2.29 7.06
N SER A 258 -23.25 1.38 7.85
CA SER A 258 -23.46 1.59 9.30
C SER A 258 -22.12 1.69 10.03
N LEU A 259 -21.14 0.86 9.66
CA LEU A 259 -19.78 0.93 10.17
C LEU A 259 -19.08 2.22 9.77
N ASN A 260 -19.25 2.67 8.51
CA ASN A 260 -18.73 3.94 8.05
C ASN A 260 -19.24 5.11 8.93
N ALA A 261 -20.54 5.20 9.16
CA ALA A 261 -21.11 6.20 10.06
C ALA A 261 -20.57 6.08 11.50
N ALA A 262 -20.40 4.86 12.00
CA ALA A 262 -19.84 4.62 13.33
C ALA A 262 -18.36 5.04 13.46
N PHE A 263 -17.57 4.87 12.40
CA PHE A 263 -16.15 5.25 12.33
C PHE A 263 -16.03 6.77 12.25
N MET A 264 -16.83 7.40 11.38
CA MET A 264 -16.89 8.86 11.24
C MET A 264 -17.28 9.56 12.54
N ARG A 265 -18.33 9.08 13.23
CA ARG A 265 -18.73 9.63 14.55
C ARG A 265 -17.63 9.55 15.61
N ARG A 266 -16.75 8.55 15.52
CA ARG A 266 -15.62 8.35 16.43
C ARG A 266 -14.32 8.97 15.91
N ASN A 267 -14.38 9.68 14.78
CA ASN A 267 -13.22 10.26 14.13
C ASN A 267 -12.14 9.20 13.80
N LEU A 268 -12.52 7.96 13.47
CA LEU A 268 -11.62 6.84 13.20
C LEU A 268 -11.37 6.70 11.70
N SER A 269 -10.11 6.62 11.30
CA SER A 269 -9.73 6.39 9.90
C SER A 269 -8.64 5.33 9.82
N PRO A 270 -8.92 4.15 9.22
CA PRO A 270 -7.98 3.04 9.12
C PRO A 270 -6.99 3.25 7.95
N GLY A 271 -6.17 4.30 8.05
CA GLY A 271 -5.25 4.72 6.98
C GLY A 271 -4.14 3.72 6.68
N GLY A 272 -3.60 3.04 7.70
CA GLY A 272 -2.67 1.94 7.49
C GLY A 272 -3.32 0.75 6.77
N ALA A 273 -4.60 0.48 7.03
CA ALA A 273 -5.32 -0.55 6.30
C ALA A 273 -5.53 -0.19 4.81
N ALA A 274 -5.75 1.09 4.50
CA ALA A 274 -5.80 1.59 3.12
C ALA A 274 -4.45 1.44 2.39
N ASP A 275 -3.35 1.74 3.06
CA ASP A 275 -2.00 1.55 2.51
C ASP A 275 -1.71 0.08 2.22
N MET A 276 -2.12 -0.82 3.13
CA MET A 276 -1.99 -2.27 2.92
C MET A 276 -2.87 -2.77 1.78
N LEU A 277 -4.11 -2.28 1.66
CA LEU A 277 -4.97 -2.62 0.52
C LEU A 277 -4.34 -2.18 -0.80
N SER A 278 -3.82 -0.94 -0.86
CA SER A 278 -3.08 -0.45 -2.03
C SER A 278 -1.88 -1.33 -2.36
N ALA A 279 -1.12 -1.77 -1.35
CA ALA A 279 0.01 -2.66 -1.54
C ALA A 279 -0.42 -4.04 -2.06
N THR A 280 -1.51 -4.61 -1.54
CA THR A 280 -2.07 -5.89 -2.02
C THR A 280 -2.49 -5.80 -3.49
N LEU A 281 -3.24 -4.76 -3.87
CA LEU A 281 -3.67 -4.54 -5.26
C LEU A 281 -2.47 -4.33 -6.19
N PHE A 282 -1.45 -3.61 -5.71
CA PHE A 282 -0.21 -3.41 -6.44
C PHE A 282 0.54 -4.72 -6.68
N ILE A 283 0.76 -5.53 -5.64
CA ILE A 283 1.42 -6.84 -5.76
C ILE A 283 0.67 -7.75 -6.74
N ARG A 284 -0.66 -7.76 -6.66
CA ARG A 284 -1.48 -8.56 -7.58
C ARG A 284 -1.32 -8.12 -9.04
N ALA A 285 -1.20 -6.82 -9.28
CA ALA A 285 -0.95 -6.28 -10.61
C ALA A 285 0.47 -6.62 -11.11
N LEU A 286 1.48 -6.64 -10.23
CA LEU A 286 2.84 -7.05 -10.57
C LEU A 286 2.92 -8.51 -11.02
N GLN A 287 2.13 -9.41 -10.43
CA GLN A 287 2.07 -10.82 -10.83
C GLN A 287 1.50 -11.05 -12.23
N SER A 288 0.94 -10.02 -12.86
CA SER A 288 0.40 -10.07 -14.22
C SER A 288 1.28 -9.34 -15.24
N LEU A 289 2.49 -8.92 -14.85
CA LEU A 289 3.53 -8.37 -15.73
C LEU A 289 4.39 -9.48 -16.31
#